data_AF-A0A2P2L8S1-F1
#
_entry.id   AF-A0A2P2L8S1-F1
#
_cell.length_a   1.000
_cell.length_b   1.000
_cell.length_c   1.000
_cell.angle_alpha   90.00
_cell.angle_beta   90.00
_cell.angle_gamma   90.00
#
_symmetry.space_group_name_H-M   'P 1'
#
loop_
_entity.id
_entity.type
_entity.pdbx_description
1 polymer ?
#
loop_
_entity_poly.entity_id
_entity_poly.type
_entity_poly.pdbx_seq_one_letter_code
_entity_poly.pdbx_strand_id
1 'polypeptide(L)'
;MWFSVPSLSGVEPWSFEQHLGQAVFVPAGCPFQMKNLKSNVQLGLDFLSPESVGEAARLTEEIRCLPNNHDAKLQILEVGKISLYAASSAIKEVQKLVLDPKLGAEIGFEDPNLTASVSENLENLEKVSKQRQISCP
;
A
#
# COMPACT_ATOMS: atom_id res chain seq x y z
N MET A 1 -1.24 12.92 17.73
CA MET A 1 -0.77 13.31 19.08
C MET A 1 0.72 13.54 18.99
N TRP A 2 1.18 14.67 19.52
CA TRP A 2 2.58 15.07 19.57
C TRP A 2 3.35 14.24 20.60
N PHE A 3 4.46 13.64 20.18
CA PHE A 3 5.63 13.47 21.04
C PHE A 3 6.82 13.97 20.26
N SER A 4 7.27 15.18 20.61
CA SER A 4 8.62 15.61 20.25
C SER A 4 9.56 14.76 21.10
N VAL A 5 10.18 13.77 20.47
CA VAL A 5 11.35 13.11 21.05
C VAL A 5 12.44 14.19 21.05
N PRO A 6 13.07 14.52 22.19
CA PRO A 6 14.20 15.43 22.19
C PRO A 6 15.25 14.92 21.20
N SER A 7 15.86 15.83 20.45
CA SER A 7 16.79 15.63 19.32
C SER A 7 18.12 14.95 19.69
N LEU A 8 18.11 13.97 20.59
CA LEU A 8 19.26 13.18 21.02
C LEU A 8 19.83 12.28 19.91
N SER A 9 19.12 12.08 18.80
CA SER A 9 19.47 11.11 17.75
C SER A 9 19.49 11.66 16.32
N GLY A 10 19.31 12.97 16.10
CA GLY A 10 19.28 13.56 14.75
C GLY A 10 18.10 13.10 13.87
N VAL A 11 17.09 12.46 14.47
CA VAL A 11 15.87 12.01 13.80
C VAL A 11 14.80 13.08 13.94
N GLU A 12 14.26 13.55 12.81
CA GLU A 12 13.15 14.51 12.79
C GLU A 12 11.81 13.77 12.62
N PRO A 13 10.89 13.82 13.60
CA PRO A 13 9.60 13.17 13.48
C PRO A 13 8.65 13.99 12.60
N TRP A 14 7.92 13.29 11.73
CA TRP A 14 6.81 13.86 10.96
C TRP A 14 5.48 13.43 11.58
N SER A 15 4.52 14.35 11.64
CA SER A 15 3.19 14.10 12.22
C SER A 15 2.10 14.72 11.38
N PHE A 16 1.01 13.98 11.19
CA PHE A 16 -0.19 14.44 10.50
C PHE A 16 -1.43 13.75 11.07
N GLU A 17 -2.61 14.30 10.78
CA GLU A 17 -3.89 13.73 11.19
C GLU A 17 -4.61 13.12 9.97
N GLN A 18 -4.96 11.84 10.07
CA GLN A 18 -5.79 11.16 9.10
C GLN A 18 -7.27 11.39 9.41
N HIS A 19 -8.03 11.79 8.40
CA HIS A 19 -9.47 12.04 8.46
C HIS A 19 -10.26 10.94 7.73
N LEU A 20 -11.58 10.90 7.95
CA LEU A 20 -12.47 9.94 7.29
C LEU A 20 -12.34 10.03 5.77
N GLY A 21 -12.18 8.87 5.11
CA GLY A 21 -12.04 8.78 3.66
C GLY A 21 -10.62 9.00 3.14
N GLN A 22 -9.65 9.33 3.99
CA GLN A 22 -8.25 9.45 3.58
C GLN A 22 -7.53 8.10 3.64
N ALA A 23 -6.73 7.81 2.61
CA ALA A 23 -5.77 6.72 2.61
C ALA A 23 -4.38 7.25 2.97
N VAL A 24 -3.63 6.47 3.75
CA VAL A 24 -2.26 6.78 4.15
C VAL A 24 -1.36 5.68 3.61
N PHE A 25 -0.34 6.06 2.86
CA PHE A 25 0.67 5.14 2.34
C PHE A 25 1.91 5.22 3.21
N VAL A 26 2.31 4.08 3.78
CA VAL A 26 3.54 3.95 4.57
C VAL A 26 4.53 3.11 3.76
N PRO A 27 5.68 3.67 3.32
CA PRO A 27 6.69 2.92 2.57
C PRO A 27 7.33 1.80 3.40
N ALA A 28 7.81 0.76 2.72
CA ALA A 28 8.57 -0.31 3.35
C ALA A 28 9.77 0.26 4.14
N GLY A 29 9.92 -0.17 5.39
CA GLY A 29 11.02 0.25 6.27
C GLY A 29 10.82 1.59 6.95
N CYS A 30 9.72 2.30 6.70
CA CYS A 30 9.40 3.53 7.41
C CYS A 30 8.85 3.22 8.82
N PRO A 31 9.55 3.58 9.91
CA PRO A 31 9.01 3.42 11.24
C PRO A 31 7.88 4.42 11.48
N PHE A 32 6.74 3.95 11.98
CA PHE A 32 5.59 4.79 12.27
C PHE A 32 4.89 4.37 13.56
N GLN A 33 4.16 5.31 14.14
CA GLN A 33 3.29 5.07 15.28
C GLN A 33 1.95 5.72 15.03
N MET A 34 0.87 5.06 15.45
CA MET A 34 -0.48 5.58 15.33
C MET A 34 -1.13 5.74 16.70
N LYS A 35 -1.95 6.79 16.85
CA LYS A 35 -2.85 6.97 17.98
C LYS A 35 -4.25 7.33 17.51
N ASN A 36 -5.24 6.59 17.98
CA ASN A 36 -6.65 6.89 17.78
C ASN A 36 -7.07 8.09 18.66
N LEU A 37 -7.40 9.22 18.04
CA LEU A 37 -7.88 10.42 18.74
C LEU A 37 -9.40 10.37 19.02
N LYS A 38 -10.13 9.61 18.22
CA LYS A 38 -11.58 9.35 18.32
C LYS A 38 -11.84 7.88 17.99
N SER A 39 -13.01 7.37 18.39
CA SER A 39 -13.46 6.03 17.98
C SER A 39 -13.49 5.93 16.45
N ASN A 40 -12.87 4.89 15.89
CA ASN A 40 -12.75 4.69 14.45
C ASN A 40 -12.56 3.20 14.11
N VAL A 41 -12.76 2.87 12.83
CA VAL A 41 -12.46 1.57 12.23
C VAL A 41 -11.51 1.83 11.06
N GLN A 42 -10.42 1.06 10.98
CA GLN A 42 -9.40 1.19 9.95
C GLN A 42 -9.26 -0.12 9.17
N LEU A 43 -9.00 0.01 7.88
CA LEU A 43 -8.60 -1.10 7.03
C LEU A 43 -7.14 -0.88 6.66
N GLY A 44 -6.29 -1.84 7.04
CA GLY A 44 -4.89 -1.90 6.62
C GLY A 44 -4.72 -2.97 5.56
N LEU A 45 -3.90 -2.68 4.53
CA LEU A 45 -3.48 -3.65 3.54
C LEU A 45 -1.97 -3.47 3.29
N ASP A 46 -1.24 -4.57 3.39
CA ASP A 46 0.16 -4.61 2.98
C ASP A 46 0.24 -4.97 1.50
N PHE A 47 1.11 -4.26 0.77
CA PHE A 47 1.40 -4.53 -0.63
C PHE A 47 2.91 -4.47 -0.87
N LEU A 48 3.36 -5.13 -1.94
CA LEU A 48 4.75 -5.13 -2.36
C LEU A 48 4.85 -4.47 -3.73
N SER A 49 5.38 -3.24 -3.78
CA SER A 49 5.68 -2.58 -5.05
C SER A 49 7.06 -3.01 -5.59
N PRO A 50 7.31 -2.96 -6.91
CA PRO A 50 8.61 -3.28 -7.49
C PRO A 50 9.78 -2.53 -6.84
N GLU A 51 9.59 -1.24 -6.54
CA GLU A 51 10.60 -0.36 -5.93
C GLU A 51 10.93 -0.77 -4.49
N SER A 52 9.98 -1.37 -3.79
CA SER A 52 10.10 -1.77 -2.38
C SER A 52 10.72 -3.16 -2.18
N VAL A 53 10.90 -3.97 -3.25
CA VAL A 53 11.35 -5.37 -3.14
C VAL A 53 12.67 -5.51 -2.40
N GLY A 54 13.64 -4.65 -2.69
CA GLY A 54 14.95 -4.70 -2.04
C GLY A 54 14.87 -4.46 -0.53
N GLU A 55 14.21 -3.38 -0.12
CA GLU A 55 14.03 -3.05 1.30
C GLU A 55 13.16 -4.09 2.02
N ALA A 56 12.08 -4.56 1.40
CA ALA A 56 11.23 -5.60 1.98
C ALA A 56 11.98 -6.93 2.18
N ALA A 57 12.86 -7.30 1.25
CA ALA A 57 13.70 -8.48 1.38
C ALA A 57 14.71 -8.33 2.54
N ARG A 58 15.34 -7.17 2.68
CA ARG A 58 16.25 -6.85 3.80
C ARG A 58 15.52 -6.95 5.14
N LEU A 59 14.37 -6.29 5.28
CA LEU A 59 13.57 -6.31 6.51
C LEU A 59 13.08 -7.71 6.86
N THR A 60 12.72 -8.51 5.85
CA THR A 60 12.34 -9.91 6.06
C THR A 60 13.47 -10.71 6.72
N GLU A 61 14.71 -10.48 6.31
CA GLU A 61 15.87 -11.14 6.92
C GLU A 61 16.15 -10.64 8.35
N GLU A 62 16.04 -9.34 8.59
CA GLU A 62 16.16 -8.76 9.94
C GLU A 62 15.10 -9.35 10.89
N ILE A 63 13.84 -9.46 10.44
CA ILE A 63 12.75 -10.07 11.22
C ILE A 63 13.01 -11.56 11.45
N ARG A 64 13.62 -12.29 10.51
CA ARG A 64 13.99 -13.71 10.72
C ARG A 64 15.00 -13.89 11.84
N CYS A 65 15.91 -12.93 12.04
CA CYS A 65 16.87 -12.97 13.14
C CYS A 65 16.25 -12.69 14.52
N LEU A 66 15.03 -12.14 14.60
CA LEU A 66 14.35 -11.89 15.87
C LEU A 66 13.95 -13.19 16.60
N PRO A 67 13.74 -13.14 17.93
CA PRO A 67 13.19 -14.27 18.69
C PRO A 67 11.86 -14.77 18.14
N ASN A 68 11.57 -16.06 18.27
CA ASN A 68 10.36 -16.69 17.72
C ASN A 68 9.05 -16.15 18.33
N ASN A 69 9.10 -15.62 19.54
CA ASN A 69 7.96 -15.03 20.25
C ASN A 69 7.82 -13.51 20.01
N HIS A 70 8.60 -12.93 19.09
CA HIS A 70 8.54 -11.51 18.80
C HIS A 70 7.36 -11.19 17.86
N ASP A 71 6.54 -10.19 18.19
CA ASP A 71 5.31 -9.85 17.44
C ASP A 71 5.55 -9.57 15.96
N ALA A 72 6.69 -8.95 15.62
CA ALA A 72 7.10 -8.69 14.22
C ALA A 72 7.17 -9.95 13.34
N LYS A 73 7.28 -11.16 13.91
CA LYS A 73 7.24 -12.42 13.16
C LYS A 73 5.92 -12.60 12.40
N LEU A 74 4.82 -12.01 12.87
CA LEU A 74 3.52 -12.04 12.21
C LEU A 74 3.49 -11.18 10.93
N GLN A 75 4.47 -10.29 10.75
CA GLN A 75 4.56 -9.37 9.61
C GLN A 75 5.49 -9.85 8.49
N ILE A 76 5.99 -11.10 8.57
CA ILE A 76 6.84 -11.66 7.51
C ILE A 76 6.00 -11.87 6.25
N LEU A 77 6.34 -11.12 5.19
CA LEU A 77 5.79 -11.32 3.86
C LEU A 77 6.63 -12.35 3.08
N GLU A 78 6.00 -13.18 2.25
CA GLU A 78 6.72 -14.08 1.31
C GLU A 78 7.30 -13.29 0.11
N VAL A 79 8.13 -12.26 0.38
CA VAL A 79 8.64 -11.29 -0.61
C VAL A 79 9.17 -11.99 -1.86
N GLY A 80 10.05 -12.98 -1.70
CA GLY A 80 10.64 -13.69 -2.84
C GLY A 80 9.61 -14.39 -3.73
N LYS A 81 8.54 -14.94 -3.15
CA LYS A 81 7.48 -15.63 -3.88
C LYS A 81 6.61 -14.64 -4.63
N ILE A 82 6.18 -13.57 -3.96
CA ILE A 82 5.39 -12.50 -4.57
C ILE A 82 6.17 -11.87 -5.73
N SER A 83 7.44 -11.52 -5.51
CA SER A 83 8.31 -10.94 -6.55
C SER A 83 8.49 -11.89 -7.74
N LEU A 84 8.70 -13.19 -7.49
CA LEU A 84 8.85 -14.17 -8.56
C LEU A 84 7.58 -14.29 -9.43
N TYR A 85 6.41 -14.38 -8.81
CA TYR A 85 5.14 -14.45 -9.54
C TYR A 85 4.85 -13.15 -10.29
N ALA A 86 5.11 -11.99 -9.67
CA ALA A 86 4.95 -10.69 -10.32
C ALA A 86 5.86 -10.56 -11.56
N ALA A 87 7.13 -10.92 -11.43
CA ALA A 87 8.08 -10.90 -12.56
C ALA A 87 7.67 -11.89 -13.66
N SER A 88 7.27 -13.10 -13.30
CA SER A 88 6.77 -14.10 -14.26
C SER A 88 5.54 -13.59 -15.02
N SER A 89 4.61 -12.94 -14.33
CA SER A 89 3.42 -12.34 -14.94
C SER A 89 3.79 -11.19 -15.88
N ALA A 90 4.68 -10.29 -15.47
CA ALA A 90 5.12 -9.17 -16.29
C ALA A 90 5.82 -9.65 -17.58
N ILE A 91 6.69 -10.68 -17.48
CA ILE A 91 7.36 -11.27 -18.64
C ILE A 91 6.34 -11.85 -19.64
N LYS A 92 5.32 -12.56 -19.14
CA LYS A 92 4.26 -13.12 -20.00
C LYS A 92 3.49 -12.03 -20.75
N GLU A 93 3.14 -10.95 -20.07
CA GLU A 93 2.47 -9.81 -20.70
C GLU A 93 3.38 -9.17 -21.76
N VAL A 94 4.64 -8.88 -21.44
CA VAL A 94 5.58 -8.32 -22.42
C VAL A 94 5.75 -9.23 -23.63
N GLN A 95 5.85 -10.55 -23.44
CA GLN A 95 5.94 -11.51 -24.55
C GLN A 95 4.69 -11.47 -25.42
N LYS A 96 3.49 -11.40 -24.83
CA LYS A 96 2.24 -11.24 -25.57
C LYS A 96 2.24 -9.95 -26.40
N LEU A 97 2.71 -8.84 -25.82
CA LEU A 97 2.79 -7.55 -26.51
C LEU A 97 3.78 -7.57 -27.69
N VAL A 98 4.95 -8.20 -27.50
CA VAL A 98 6.03 -8.24 -28.50
C VAL A 98 5.74 -9.25 -29.61
N LEU A 99 5.04 -10.35 -29.31
CA LEU A 99 4.78 -11.44 -30.26
C LEU A 99 3.46 -11.30 -31.01
N ASP A 100 2.61 -10.33 -30.69
CA ASP A 100 1.37 -10.04 -31.43
C ASP A 100 1.56 -8.91 -32.46
N PRO A 101 1.61 -9.21 -33.77
CA PRO A 101 1.80 -8.20 -34.82
C PRO A 101 0.68 -7.15 -34.90
N LYS A 102 -0.48 -7.41 -34.28
CA LYS A 102 -1.64 -6.51 -34.32
C LYS A 102 -1.62 -5.43 -33.23
N LEU A 103 -0.82 -5.62 -32.18
CA LEU A 103 -0.87 -4.77 -30.98
C LEU A 103 0.12 -3.59 -31.01
N GLY A 104 1.12 -3.63 -31.88
CA GLY A 104 2.05 -2.51 -32.10
C GLY A 104 1.39 -1.23 -32.65
N ALA A 105 0.16 -1.32 -33.17
CA ALA A 105 -0.62 -0.18 -33.67
C ALA A 105 -1.62 0.40 -32.65
N GLU A 106 -1.94 -0.32 -31.56
CA GLU A 106 -2.97 0.04 -30.58
C GLU A 106 -2.42 0.01 -29.14
N ILE A 107 -1.21 0.53 -28.91
CA ILE A 107 -0.75 0.82 -27.54
C ILE A 107 -1.47 2.09 -27.04
N GLY A 108 -2.79 1.98 -26.84
CA GLY A 108 -3.57 2.92 -26.05
C GLY A 108 -3.56 2.41 -24.60
N PHE A 109 -2.85 3.10 -23.71
CA PHE A 109 -2.75 2.75 -22.29
C PHE A 109 -4.07 2.87 -21.50
N GLU A 110 -5.19 3.16 -22.16
CA GLU A 110 -6.48 3.34 -21.51
C GLU A 110 -7.46 2.29 -22.02
N ASP A 111 -7.82 1.34 -21.16
CA ASP A 111 -9.06 0.60 -21.31
C ASP A 111 -10.20 1.53 -20.85
N PRO A 112 -11.04 2.05 -21.77
CA PRO A 112 -12.08 3.01 -21.43
C PRO A 112 -13.12 2.40 -20.49
N ASN A 113 -13.30 1.07 -20.54
CA ASN A 113 -14.26 0.38 -19.67
C ASN A 113 -13.74 0.30 -18.24
N LEU A 114 -12.45 0.00 -18.06
CA LEU A 114 -11.83 -0.01 -16.72
C LEU A 114 -11.86 1.38 -16.08
N THR A 115 -11.54 2.41 -16.88
CA THR A 115 -11.54 3.82 -16.42
C THR A 115 -12.94 4.26 -16.02
N ALA A 116 -13.97 3.87 -16.79
CA ALA A 116 -15.36 4.12 -16.45
C ALA A 116 -15.79 3.39 -15.17
N SER A 117 -15.44 2.11 -15.00
CA SER A 117 -15.77 1.35 -13.79
C SER A 117 -15.08 1.88 -12.53
N VAL A 118 -13.82 2.32 -12.64
CA VAL A 118 -13.10 2.95 -11.50
C VAL A 118 -13.75 4.28 -11.13
N SER A 119 -14.14 5.08 -12.12
CA SER A 119 -14.82 6.37 -11.90
C SER A 119 -16.19 6.17 -11.24
N GLU A 120 -16.98 5.20 -11.71
CA GLU A 120 -18.27 4.85 -11.12
C GLU A 120 -18.13 4.40 -9.66
N ASN A 121 -17.13 3.57 -9.37
CA ASN A 121 -16.85 3.12 -8.01
C ASN A 121 -16.43 4.28 -7.10
N LEU A 122 -15.67 5.25 -7.61
CA LEU A 122 -15.28 6.44 -6.86
C LEU A 122 -16.49 7.33 -6.55
N GLU A 123 -17.37 7.57 -7.53
CA GLU A 123 -18.62 8.31 -7.30
C GLU A 123 -19.54 7.61 -6.30
N ASN A 124 -19.62 6.29 -6.36
CA ASN A 124 -20.43 5.50 -5.43
C ASN A 124 -19.84 5.55 -4.01
N LEU A 125 -18.51 5.55 -3.86
CA LEU A 125 -17.84 5.77 -2.57
C LEU A 125 -18.11 7.17 -2.01
N GLU A 126 -18.10 8.21 -2.85
CA GLU A 126 -18.45 9.56 -2.42
C GLU A 126 -19.91 9.65 -1.96
N LYS A 127 -20.86 9.03 -2.68
CA LYS A 127 -22.28 8.96 -2.31
C LYS A 127 -22.48 8.26 -0.97
N VAL A 128 -21.78 7.14 -0.74
CA VAL A 128 -21.82 6.41 0.55
C VAL A 128 -21.19 7.23 1.69
N SER A 129 -20.13 7.98 1.43
CA SER A 129 -19.51 8.86 2.44
C SER A 129 -20.45 10.01 2.86
N LYS A 130 -21.21 10.58 1.91
CA LYS A 130 -22.22 11.63 2.16
C LYS A 130 -23.44 11.07 2.89
N GLN A 131 -23.85 9.83 2.60
CA GLN A 131 -24.95 9.16 3.31
C GLN A 131 -24.60 8.73 4.73
N ARG A 132 -23.31 8.48 5.05
CA ARG A 132 -22.87 8.11 6.41
C ARG A 132 -22.64 9.31 7.33
N GLN A 133 -22.81 10.56 6.86
CA GLN A 133 -22.93 11.74 7.72
C GLN A 133 -24.33 11.87 8.36
N ILE A 134 -24.91 10.75 8.82
CA ILE A 134 -26.01 10.84 9.78
C ILE A 134 -25.34 11.16 11.10
N SER A 135 -25.54 12.40 11.58
CA SER A 135 -25.18 12.80 12.93
C SER A 135 -25.74 11.78 13.91
N CYS A 136 -24.88 11.12 14.68
CA CYS A 136 -25.34 10.55 15.94
C CYS A 136 -25.72 11.71 16.89
N PRO A 137 -26.76 11.55 17.72
CA PRO A 137 -27.15 12.55 18.70
C PRO A 137 -26.07 12.81 19.75
#